data_AF-A0A494WSR9-F1
#
_entry.id   AF-A0A494WSR9-F1
#
_cell.length_a   1.000
_cell.length_b   1.000
_cell.length_c   1.000
_cell.angle_alpha   90.00
_cell.angle_beta   90.00
_cell.angle_gamma   90.00
#
_symmetry.space_group_name_H-M   'P 1'
#
loop_
_entity.id
_entity.type
_entity.pdbx_description
1 polymer ?
#
loop_
_entity_poly.entity_id
_entity_poly.type
_entity_poly.pdbx_seq_one_letter_code
_entity_poly.pdbx_strand_id
1 'polypeptide(L)' 'MLSAVEMADAFLFPGRDGMNVFEAVKENVTARQAAEMYGIRVNRNGMACCPFHDDRNPSLKVDKRFYANLNKIQTI' A
#
# COMPACT_ATOMS: atom_id res chain seq x y z
N MET A 1 41.11 5.83 -1.02
CA MET A 1 40.23 7.00 -0.98
C MET A 1 38.94 6.58 -1.66
N LEU A 2 37.89 6.30 -0.88
CA LEU A 2 36.56 6.01 -1.40
C LEU A 2 35.96 7.34 -1.90
N SER A 3 35.29 7.30 -3.05
CA SER A 3 34.94 8.52 -3.80
C SER A 3 33.74 9.23 -3.17
N ALA A 4 33.63 10.56 -3.34
CA ALA A 4 32.52 11.36 -2.81
C ALA A 4 31.12 10.89 -3.29
N VAL A 5 31.08 10.06 -4.34
CA VAL A 5 29.84 9.47 -4.89
C VAL A 5 29.30 8.38 -3.96
N GLU A 6 30.17 7.57 -3.33
CA GLU A 6 29.75 6.52 -2.39
C GLU A 6 29.22 7.10 -1.06
N MET A 7 29.64 8.31 -0.69
CA MET A 7 29.13 8.97 0.51
C MET A 7 27.75 9.61 0.33
N ALA A 8 27.36 9.95 -0.91
CA ALA A 8 26.03 10.49 -1.19
C ALA A 8 24.92 9.43 -1.03
N ASP A 9 25.23 8.17 -1.34
CA ASP A 9 24.30 7.04 -1.13
C ASP A 9 23.99 6.81 0.36
N ALA A 10 24.96 7.08 1.25
CA ALA A 10 24.79 6.95 2.70
C ALA A 10 23.89 8.05 3.33
N PHE A 11 23.76 9.21 2.67
CA PHE A 11 22.96 10.34 3.19
C PHE A 11 21.50 10.34 2.70
N LEU A 12 21.19 9.65 1.60
CA LEU A 12 19.82 9.61 1.08
C LEU A 12 19.04 8.34 1.47
N PHE A 13 19.72 7.19 1.66
CA PHE A 13 19.03 5.94 2.07
C PHE A 13 19.97 5.00 2.86
N PRO A 14 19.92 4.96 4.20
CA PRO A 14 20.62 3.95 4.98
C PRO A 14 19.81 2.64 4.96
N GLY A 15 19.68 2.04 3.77
CA GLY A 15 19.10 0.72 3.58
C GLY A 15 20.20 -0.32 3.55
N ARG A 16 20.33 -1.10 4.61
CA ARG A 16 21.02 -2.39 4.57
C ARG A 16 20.43 -3.16 3.37
N ASP A 17 21.27 -3.79 2.55
CA ASP A 17 20.86 -4.80 1.56
C ASP A 17 20.12 -4.32 0.29
N GLY A 18 20.57 -3.29 -0.42
CA GLY A 18 20.17 -3.04 -1.83
C GLY A 18 18.67 -2.80 -2.09
N MET A 19 17.85 -2.65 -1.05
CA MET A 19 16.42 -2.42 -1.15
C MET A 19 16.13 -1.00 -1.60
N ASN A 20 15.34 -0.88 -2.66
CA ASN A 20 14.88 0.44 -3.10
C ASN A 20 13.76 0.96 -2.19
N VAL A 21 13.50 2.27 -2.27
CA VAL A 21 12.48 2.94 -1.44
C VAL A 21 11.09 2.31 -1.55
N PHE A 22 10.73 1.75 -2.71
CA PHE A 22 9.43 1.12 -2.90
C PHE A 22 9.35 -0.23 -2.19
N GLU A 23 10.43 -1.00 -2.19
CA GLU A 23 10.52 -2.26 -1.45
C GLU A 23 10.45 -2.00 0.05
N ALA A 24 11.24 -1.04 0.55
CA ALA A 24 11.19 -0.64 1.95
C ALA A 24 9.78 -0.22 2.39
N VAL A 25 9.06 0.54 1.57
CA VAL A 25 7.67 0.93 1.89
C VAL A 25 6.72 -0.27 1.87
N LYS A 26 6.81 -1.16 0.86
CA LYS A 26 5.95 -2.35 0.79
C LYS A 26 6.14 -3.29 1.98
N GLU A 27 7.35 -3.37 2.53
CA GLU A 27 7.64 -4.20 3.70
C GLU A 27 7.16 -3.57 5.01
N ASN A 28 7.18 -2.24 5.11
CA ASN A 28 6.88 -1.54 6.37
C ASN A 28 5.43 -1.02 6.45
N VAL A 29 4.75 -0.84 5.33
CA VAL A 29 3.39 -0.27 5.27
C VAL A 29 2.42 -1.31 4.74
N THR A 30 1.52 -1.76 5.60
CA THR A 30 0.41 -2.60 5.16
C THR A 30 -0.62 -1.75 4.43
N ALA A 31 -1.26 -2.33 3.42
CA ALA A 31 -2.34 -1.65 2.72
C ALA A 31 -3.55 -1.33 3.64
N ARG A 32 -3.75 -2.10 4.72
CA ARG A 32 -4.76 -1.78 5.74
C ARG A 32 -4.46 -0.43 6.38
N GLN A 33 -3.22 -0.20 6.81
CA GLN A 33 -2.81 1.07 7.40
C GLN A 33 -3.00 2.21 6.40
N ALA A 34 -2.57 2.01 5.15
CA ALA A 34 -2.77 3.00 4.09
C ALA A 34 -4.27 3.32 3.91
N ALA A 35 -5.14 2.31 3.81
CA ALA A 35 -6.58 2.51 3.65
C ALA A 35 -7.22 3.25 4.84
N GLU A 36 -6.89 2.84 6.07
CA GLU A 36 -7.40 3.48 7.29
C GLU A 36 -6.95 4.94 7.41
N MET A 37 -5.71 5.28 7.00
CA MET A 37 -5.22 6.66 6.94
C MET A 37 -6.05 7.54 6.00
N TYR A 38 -6.55 7.00 4.90
CA TYR A 38 -7.45 7.70 3.97
C TYR A 38 -8.93 7.64 4.41
N GLY A 39 -9.23 7.20 5.63
CA GLY A 39 -10.58 7.15 6.19
C GLY A 39 -11.41 5.94 5.76
N ILE A 40 -10.81 4.97 5.07
CA ILE A 40 -11.49 3.74 4.67
C ILE A 40 -11.54 2.80 5.87
N ARG A 41 -12.76 2.50 6.35
CA ARG A 41 -12.96 1.57 7.46
C ARG A 41 -12.80 0.13 6.99
N VAL A 42 -11.77 -0.54 7.47
CA VAL A 42 -11.49 -1.95 7.17
C VAL A 42 -12.00 -2.84 8.29
N ASN A 43 -12.82 -3.85 7.97
CA ASN A 43 -13.35 -4.79 8.95
C ASN A 43 -12.29 -5.81 9.42
N ARG A 44 -12.63 -6.66 10.39
CA ARG A 44 -11.72 -7.69 10.92
C ARG A 44 -11.28 -8.71 9.87
N ASN A 45 -12.10 -8.95 8.86
CA ASN A 45 -11.83 -9.89 7.76
C ASN A 45 -11.04 -9.23 6.61
N GLY A 46 -10.55 -8.00 6.79
CA GLY A 46 -9.76 -7.28 5.79
C GLY A 46 -10.58 -6.76 4.61
N MET A 47 -11.89 -6.59 4.77
CA MET A 47 -12.77 -6.04 3.74
C MET A 47 -13.18 -4.60 4.05
N ALA A 48 -13.38 -3.80 3.00
CA ALA A 48 -13.92 -2.45 3.07
C ALA A 48 -14.93 -2.21 1.93
N CYS A 49 -15.78 -1.18 2.07
CA CYS A 49 -16.46 -0.60 0.91
C CYS A 49 -15.39 0.08 0.05
N CYS A 50 -15.37 -0.18 -1.26
CA CYS A 50 -14.35 0.42 -2.10
C CYS A 50 -14.72 1.86 -2.46
N PRO A 51 -13.71 2.75 -2.53
CA PRO A 51 -13.93 4.17 -2.81
C PRO A 51 -14.34 4.45 -4.26
N PHE A 52 -14.27 3.45 -5.16
CA PHE A 52 -14.61 3.58 -6.58
C PHE A 52 -16.06 3.22 -6.89
N HIS A 53 -16.87 2.88 -5.88
CA HIS A 53 -18.31 2.65 -6.02
C HIS A 53 -19.06 3.10 -4.77
N ASP A 54 -20.36 3.35 -4.88
CA ASP A 54 -21.23 3.60 -3.72
C ASP A 54 -21.71 2.28 -3.11
N ASP A 55 -20.77 1.53 -2.52
CA ASP A 55 -21.09 0.23 -1.92
C ASP A 55 -21.64 0.39 -0.50
N ARG A 56 -22.80 -0.23 -0.29
CA ARG A 56 -23.33 -0.49 1.06
C ARG A 56 -22.76 -1.75 1.70
N ASN A 57 -22.19 -2.66 0.90
CA ASN A 57 -21.60 -3.90 1.38
C ASN A 57 -20.13 -4.03 0.94
N PRO A 58 -19.20 -4.39 1.85
CA PRO A 58 -17.79 -4.49 1.52
C PRO A 58 -17.50 -5.37 0.30
N SER A 59 -16.65 -4.89 -0.60
CA SER A 59 -16.27 -5.55 -1.86
C SER A 59 -14.79 -5.36 -2.22
N LEU A 60 -14.05 -4.63 -1.39
CA LEU A 60 -12.62 -4.44 -1.49
C LEU A 60 -11.90 -5.28 -0.44
N LYS A 61 -10.97 -6.13 -0.87
CA LYS A 61 -10.05 -6.85 0.01
C LYS A 61 -8.75 -6.05 0.16
N VAL A 62 -8.41 -5.69 1.40
CA VAL A 62 -7.25 -4.85 1.78
C VAL A 62 -6.23 -5.63 2.61
N ASP A 63 -6.20 -6.96 2.47
CA ASP A 63 -5.20 -7.83 3.12
C ASP A 63 -4.12 -8.31 2.14
N LYS A 64 -3.40 -9.39 2.45
CA LYS A 64 -2.30 -9.91 1.62
C LYS A 64 -2.68 -10.17 0.16
N ARG A 65 -3.96 -10.37 -0.16
CA ARG A 65 -4.42 -10.61 -1.53
C ARG A 65 -5.40 -9.52 -1.93
N PHE A 66 -4.87 -8.45 -2.50
CA PHE A 66 -5.65 -7.29 -2.95
C PHE A 66 -6.52 -7.66 -4.15
N TYR A 67 -7.83 -7.45 -4.02
CA TYR A 67 -8.75 -7.47 -5.14
C TYR A 67 -9.96 -6.60 -4.84
N ALA A 68 -10.51 -6.01 -5.90
CA ALA A 68 -11.81 -5.35 -5.88
C ALA A 68 -12.76 -6.18 -6.76
N ASN A 69 -14.01 -6.34 -6.32
CA ASN A 69 -15.00 -6.99 -7.16
C ASN A 69 -15.45 -6.03 -8.28
N LEU A 70 -14.84 -6.19 -9.46
CA LEU A 70 -15.14 -5.38 -10.65
C LEU A 70 -16.50 -5.70 -11.28
N ASN A 71 -17.17 -6.79 -10.91
CA ASN A 71 -18.52 -7.08 -11.40
C ASN A 71 -19.59 -6.14 -10.78
N LYS A 72 -19.17 -5.29 -9.84
CA LYS A 72 -19.95 -4.14 -9.34
C LYS A 72 -19.65 -2.84 -10.07
N ILE A 73 -18.94 -2.87 -11.21
CA ILE A 73 -18.94 -1.76 -12.16
C ILE A 73 -20.39 -1.68 -12.69
N GLN A 74 -21.24 -0.95 -11.97
CA GLN A 74 -22.39 -0.35 -12.61
C GLN A 74 -21.78 0.59 -13.65
N THR A 75 -21.98 0.21 -14.90
CA THR A 75 -21.55 0.91 -16.09
C THR A 75 -21.78 2.41 -15.90
N ILE A 76 -20.71 3.19 -16.04
CA ILE A 76 -20.80 4.61 -16.40
C ILE A 76 -21.61 4.76 -17.69
#